data_AF-A0A5C0DLM5-F1
#
_entry.id   AF-A0A5C0DLM5-F1
#
_cell.length_a   1.000
_cell.length_b   1.000
_cell.length_c   1.000
_cell.angle_alpha   90.00
_cell.angle_beta   90.00
_cell.angle_gamma   90.00
#
_symmetry.space_group_name_H-M   'P 1'
#
loop_
_entity.id
_entity.type
_entity.pdbx_description
1 polymer ?
#
loop_
_entity_poly.entity_id
_entity_poly.type
_entity_poly.pdbx_seq_one_letter_code
_entity_poly.pdbx_strand_id
1 'polypeptide(L)' 'MRRGEIWLYNADPTVGDEISKTRPCIIVNNDDK' A
#
# COMPACT_ATOMS: atom_id res chain seq x y z
N MET A 1 5.23 4.81 -10.76
CA MET A 1 4.59 3.85 -9.84
C MET A 1 3.24 3.59 -10.46
N ARG A 2 3.07 2.49 -11.20
CA ARG A 2 1.94 2.39 -12.14
C ARG A 2 0.67 1.98 -11.43
N ARG A 3 -0.46 2.56 -11.82
CA ARG A 3 -1.77 2.11 -11.34
C ARG A 3 -1.96 0.62 -11.63
N GLY A 4 -2.37 -0.13 -10.61
CA GLY A 4 -2.59 -1.57 -10.68
C GLY A 4 -1.37 -2.44 -10.39
N GLU A 5 -0.18 -1.85 -10.22
CA GLU A 5 1.02 -2.59 -9.84
C GLU A 5 0.95 -3.01 -8.34
N ILE A 6 1.50 -4.21 -8.03
CA ILE A 6 1.42 -4.82 -6.68
C ILE A 6 2.80 -4.75 -6.01
N TRP A 7 2.85 -4.17 -4.81
CA TRP A 7 4.08 -3.92 -4.07
C TRP A 7 4.05 -4.58 -2.69
N LEU A 8 5.17 -5.12 -2.22
CA LEU A 8 5.30 -5.59 -0.84
C LEU A 8 5.59 -4.39 0.07
N TYR A 9 4.72 -4.15 1.05
CA TYR A 9 4.81 -3.01 1.96
C TYR A 9 4.67 -3.45 3.42
N ASN A 10 5.41 -2.79 4.31
CA ASN A 10 5.28 -2.94 5.75
C ASN A 10 4.51 -1.73 6.33
N ALA A 11 3.38 -2.00 6.98
CA ALA A 11 2.47 -1.00 7.54
C ALA A 11 2.82 -0.55 8.97
N ASP A 12 3.88 -1.08 9.58
CA ASP A 12 4.20 -0.79 10.97
C ASP A 12 4.96 0.54 11.17
N PRO A 13 4.61 1.35 12.19
CA PRO A 13 3.58 1.14 13.21
C PRO A 13 2.17 1.57 12.75
N THR A 14 1.12 0.98 13.34
CA THR A 14 -0.27 1.39 13.14
C THR A 14 -0.94 1.87 14.44
N VAL A 15 -2.09 2.55 14.32
CA VAL A 15 -2.86 3.05 15.46
C VAL A 15 -4.26 2.45 15.49
N GLY A 16 -4.67 1.89 16.63
CA GLY A 16 -6.01 1.34 16.82
C GLY A 16 -6.27 0.09 15.96
N ASP A 17 -7.38 0.09 15.22
CA ASP A 17 -7.84 -1.05 14.42
C ASP A 17 -7.24 -1.10 12.99
N GLU A 18 -6.22 -0.29 12.72
CA GLU A 18 -5.45 -0.33 11.48
C GLU A 18 -4.68 -1.65 11.34
N ILE A 19 -4.53 -2.14 10.10
CA ILE A 19 -3.88 -3.44 9.83
C ILE A 19 -2.35 -3.33 9.89
N SER A 20 -1.75 -3.83 10.98
CA SER A 20 -0.29 -3.96 11.20
C SER A 20 0.24 -5.30 10.66
N LYS A 21 0.55 -5.37 9.35
CA LYS A 21 1.17 -6.54 8.70
C LYS A 21 1.99 -6.13 7.47
N THR A 22 3.09 -6.83 7.21
CA THR A 22 3.76 -6.80 5.90
C THR A 22 2.94 -7.57 4.87
N ARG A 23 2.44 -6.88 3.84
CA ARG A 23 1.50 -7.47 2.86
C ARG A 23 1.64 -6.86 1.46
N PRO A 24 1.20 -7.59 0.41
CA PRO A 24 1.05 -7.02 -0.91
C PRO A 24 -0.04 -5.94 -0.92
N CYS A 25 0.27 -4.79 -1.50
CA CYS A 25 -0.60 -3.63 -1.67
C CYS A 25 -0.70 -3.27 -3.16
N ILE A 26 -1.81 -2.67 -3.57
CA ILE A 26 -2.04 -2.24 -4.96
C ILE A 26 -1.97 -0.72 -5.07
N ILE A 27 -1.34 -0.23 -6.13
CA ILE A 27 -1.27 1.20 -6.44
C ILE A 27 -2.58 1.64 -7.09
N VAL A 28 -3.27 2.59 -6.48
CA VAL A 28 -4.55 3.14 -7.00
C VAL A 28 -4.40 4.53 -7.62
N ASN A 29 -3.26 5.20 -7.39
CA ASN A 29 -3.01 6.54 -7.92
C ASN A 29 -2.87 6.50 -9.46
N ASN A 30 -3.37 7.53 -10.15
CA ASN A 30 -3.15 7.69 -11.58
C ASN A 30 -1.75 8.29 -11.82
N ASP A 31 -1.08 7.88 -12.89
CA ASP A 31 0.20 8.47 -13.33
C ASP A 31 -0.01 9.82 -14.07
N ASP A 32 -1.18 10.47 -13.93
CA ASP A 32 -1.52 11.68 -14.69
C ASP A 32 -0.60 12.85 -14.32
N LYS A 33 -0.13 13.55 -15.37
CA LYS A 33 0.75 14.73 -15.30
C LYS A 33 0.15 15.88 -14.51
#